data_AF-A0A7V9MC47-F1
#
_entry.id   AF-A0A7V9MC47-F1
#
_cell.length_a   1.000
_cell.length_b   1.000
_cell.length_c   1.000
_cell.angle_alpha   90.00
_cell.angle_beta   90.00
_cell.angle_gamma   90.00
#
_symmetry.space_group_name_H-M   'P 1'
#
loop_
_entity.id
_entity.type
_entity.pdbx_description
1 polymer ?
#
loop_
_entity_poly.entity_id
_entity_poly.type
_entity_poly.pdbx_seq_one_letter_code
_entity_poly.pdbx_strand_id
1 'polypeptide(L)'
;MSADEQEGASVTDEATAALETRLAKHPPGRYPAQHATAAFHLGTTHLQRGRVAEALQVLRAAVEIFGQLGMRLEEAKALTMQGVAFREAGRIELARQEFERAASAFHELEQPVEEAAASYDLGLVLWEQGDAAEAQDAMRRAGELFLRAGYLAQAGSAAREQGTALLTSGEAGSALPLLREAASLAERAGDLPGLGAAANALGLAHLASDDSAAAVVALSRAVGAFPRSMRPAEHAMAKSNLAVAHEQAGNQARARLTARQALALPGADPQVHAQAQQLLDRLSGATQGDLHIVLDAEPRERWPAIVREEAVRWCEASAAERSQAVCGFVDGLLNRPAASYDLAESLLAVLLELPPEPYGELVTAIVQATGGRAEEDSERVRTVVGSAMARFAIPQWQRLASSLNSAANAAGQPEGWR
;
A
#
# COMPACT_ATOMS: atom_id res chain seq x y z
N MET A 1 -19.83 -0.14 5.39
CA MET A 1 -19.62 -1.58 5.55
C MET A 1 -19.78 -2.22 4.18
N SER A 2 -18.70 -2.75 3.62
CA SER A 2 -18.73 -3.47 2.35
C SER A 2 -19.52 -4.78 2.50
N ALA A 3 -19.94 -5.38 1.37
CA ALA A 3 -20.63 -6.68 1.39
C ALA A 3 -19.76 -7.78 2.05
N ASP A 4 -18.44 -7.75 1.82
CA ASP A 4 -17.46 -8.64 2.48
C ASP A 4 -17.36 -8.41 4.00
N GLU A 5 -17.45 -7.16 4.46
CA GLU A 5 -17.46 -6.85 5.90
C GLU A 5 -18.76 -7.31 6.57
N GLN A 6 -19.89 -7.27 5.86
CA GLN A 6 -21.18 -7.78 6.35
C GLN A 6 -21.21 -9.32 6.37
N GLU A 7 -20.66 -9.97 5.35
CA GLU A 7 -20.58 -11.43 5.26
C GLU A 7 -19.57 -11.99 6.28
N GLY A 8 -18.41 -11.34 6.45
CA GLY A 8 -17.43 -11.65 7.49
C GLY A 8 -17.97 -11.42 8.91
N ALA A 9 -18.73 -10.35 9.14
CA ALA A 9 -19.40 -10.11 10.42
C ALA A 9 -20.45 -11.19 10.73
N SER A 10 -21.24 -11.60 9.73
CA SER A 10 -22.25 -12.66 9.88
C SER A 10 -21.63 -14.02 10.22
N VAL A 11 -20.55 -14.41 9.52
CA VAL A 11 -19.86 -15.68 9.75
C VAL A 11 -19.18 -15.70 11.14
N THR A 12 -18.62 -14.58 11.57
CA THR A 12 -18.00 -14.48 12.90
C THR A 12 -19.04 -14.42 14.03
N ASP A 13 -20.25 -13.90 13.80
CA ASP A 13 -21.38 -13.99 14.72
C ASP A 13 -21.86 -15.43 14.93
N GLU A 14 -22.00 -16.19 13.85
CA GLU A 14 -22.34 -17.61 13.94
C GLU A 14 -21.26 -18.41 14.66
N ALA A 15 -19.98 -18.14 14.38
CA ALA A 15 -18.85 -18.78 15.07
C ALA A 15 -18.85 -18.49 16.57
N THR A 16 -19.11 -17.24 16.97
CA THR A 16 -19.21 -16.82 18.37
C THR A 16 -20.33 -17.59 19.08
N ALA A 17 -21.54 -17.60 18.51
CA ALA A 17 -22.70 -18.30 19.08
C ALA A 17 -22.49 -19.83 19.18
N ALA A 18 -21.82 -20.42 18.19
CA ALA A 18 -21.49 -21.84 18.21
C ALA A 18 -20.49 -22.18 19.33
N LEU A 19 -19.52 -21.31 19.59
CA LEU A 19 -18.53 -21.47 20.67
C LEU A 19 -19.16 -21.26 22.05
N GLU A 20 -20.04 -20.29 22.21
CA GLU A 20 -20.82 -20.09 23.45
C GLU A 20 -21.71 -21.30 23.75
N THR A 21 -22.39 -21.84 22.73
CA THR A 21 -23.17 -23.08 22.85
C THR A 21 -22.28 -24.26 23.26
N ARG A 22 -21.06 -24.34 22.71
CA ARG A 22 -20.09 -25.37 23.09
C ARG A 22 -19.64 -25.24 24.53
N LEU A 23 -19.42 -24.03 25.04
CA LEU A 23 -19.09 -23.78 26.45
C LEU A 23 -20.23 -24.20 27.38
N ALA A 24 -21.48 -23.89 27.01
CA ALA A 24 -22.66 -24.31 27.78
C ALA A 24 -22.81 -25.85 27.82
N LYS A 25 -22.52 -26.52 26.69
CA LYS A 25 -22.55 -27.99 26.61
C LYS A 25 -21.40 -28.67 27.37
N HIS A 26 -20.26 -28.00 27.50
CA HIS A 26 -19.06 -28.52 28.16
C HIS A 26 -18.71 -27.67 29.39
N PRO A 27 -19.43 -27.82 30.52
CA PRO A 27 -19.09 -27.10 31.74
C PRO A 27 -17.70 -27.53 32.26
N PRO A 28 -16.95 -26.60 32.89
CA PRO A 28 -15.54 -26.82 33.25
C PRO A 28 -15.35 -27.96 34.24
N GLY A 29 -16.30 -28.20 35.15
CA GLY A 29 -16.21 -29.29 36.13
C GLY A 29 -16.41 -30.70 35.57
N ARG A 30 -16.97 -30.86 34.36
CA ARG A 30 -17.24 -32.18 33.76
C ARG A 30 -16.44 -32.44 32.49
N TYR A 31 -16.14 -31.38 31.72
CA TYR A 31 -15.42 -31.46 30.45
C TYR A 31 -14.35 -30.35 30.38
N PRO A 32 -13.38 -30.34 31.30
CA PRO A 32 -12.44 -29.22 31.45
C PRO A 32 -11.63 -28.95 30.18
N ALA A 33 -11.12 -29.99 29.50
CA ALA A 33 -10.35 -29.82 28.27
C ALA A 33 -11.18 -29.23 27.12
N GLN A 34 -12.41 -29.74 26.91
CA GLN A 34 -13.32 -29.23 25.88
C GLN A 34 -13.79 -27.81 26.19
N HIS A 35 -14.01 -27.51 27.48
CA HIS A 35 -14.33 -26.17 27.95
C HIS A 35 -13.21 -25.18 27.64
N ALA A 36 -11.97 -25.50 28.07
CA ALA A 36 -10.81 -24.64 27.86
C ALA A 36 -10.52 -24.42 26.36
N THR A 37 -10.67 -25.47 25.54
CA THR A 37 -10.51 -25.35 24.08
C THR A 37 -11.56 -24.43 23.47
N ALA A 38 -12.83 -24.56 23.88
CA ALA A 38 -13.88 -23.67 23.41
C ALA A 38 -13.68 -22.23 23.89
N ALA A 39 -13.22 -22.05 25.13
CA ALA A 39 -12.95 -20.75 25.74
C ALA A 39 -11.77 -20.04 25.04
N PHE A 40 -10.71 -20.79 24.73
CA PHE A 40 -9.57 -20.30 23.95
C PHE A 40 -10.01 -19.78 22.57
N HIS A 41 -10.73 -20.59 21.80
CA HIS A 41 -11.20 -20.17 20.47
C HIS A 41 -12.20 -19.01 20.54
N LEU A 42 -13.06 -18.97 21.57
CA LEU A 42 -13.97 -17.84 21.79
C LEU A 42 -13.19 -16.57 22.11
N GLY A 43 -12.12 -16.67 22.90
CA GLY A 43 -11.22 -15.57 23.22
C GLY A 43 -10.55 -14.99 21.98
N THR A 44 -9.97 -15.85 21.13
CA THR A 44 -9.40 -15.42 19.84
C THR A 44 -10.44 -14.76 18.94
N THR A 45 -11.66 -15.30 18.89
CA THR A 45 -12.76 -14.71 18.10
C THR A 45 -13.18 -13.35 18.66
N HIS A 46 -13.22 -13.19 19.98
CA HIS A 46 -13.51 -11.89 20.60
C HIS A 46 -12.45 -10.83 20.28
N LEU A 47 -11.15 -11.19 20.29
CA LEU A 47 -10.07 -10.27 19.88
C LEU A 47 -10.21 -9.83 18.43
N GLN A 48 -10.49 -10.76 17.52
CA GLN A 48 -10.75 -10.42 16.10
C GLN A 48 -11.91 -9.43 15.92
N ARG A 49 -12.81 -9.33 16.91
CA ARG A 49 -13.97 -8.42 16.90
C ARG A 49 -13.76 -7.18 17.78
N GLY A 50 -12.57 -6.97 18.34
CA GLY A 50 -12.26 -5.88 19.26
C GLY A 50 -12.96 -5.97 20.61
N ARG A 51 -13.53 -7.14 20.96
CA ARG A 51 -14.19 -7.40 22.26
C ARG A 51 -13.18 -7.83 23.31
N VAL A 52 -12.25 -6.93 23.62
CA VAL A 52 -11.05 -7.22 24.42
C VAL A 52 -11.38 -7.67 25.83
N ALA A 53 -12.42 -7.10 26.46
CA ALA A 53 -12.82 -7.46 27.82
C ALA A 53 -13.38 -8.88 27.89
N GLU A 54 -14.25 -9.25 26.95
CA GLU A 54 -14.81 -10.60 26.83
C GLU A 54 -13.71 -11.62 26.51
N ALA A 55 -12.77 -11.27 25.63
CA ALA A 55 -11.61 -12.12 25.32
C ALA A 55 -10.79 -12.43 26.57
N LEU A 56 -10.43 -11.43 27.37
CA LEU A 56 -9.66 -11.60 28.61
C LEU A 56 -10.36 -12.52 29.61
N GLN A 57 -11.70 -12.46 29.70
CA GLN A 57 -12.45 -13.29 30.62
C GLN A 57 -12.33 -14.78 30.26
N VAL A 58 -12.55 -15.13 28.99
CA VAL A 58 -12.55 -16.52 28.54
C VAL A 58 -11.14 -17.08 28.37
N LEU A 59 -10.16 -16.26 27.97
CA LEU A 59 -8.75 -16.66 27.86
C LEU A 59 -8.16 -16.99 29.23
N ARG A 60 -8.49 -16.23 30.27
CA ARG A 60 -8.05 -16.53 31.64
C ARG A 60 -8.51 -17.91 32.10
N ALA A 61 -9.77 -18.24 31.82
CA ALA A 61 -10.32 -19.56 32.15
C ALA A 61 -9.61 -20.67 31.37
N ALA A 62 -9.30 -20.44 30.09
CA ALA A 62 -8.55 -21.40 29.28
C ALA A 62 -7.14 -21.64 29.83
N VAL A 63 -6.38 -20.58 30.12
CA VAL A 63 -5.03 -20.66 30.71
C VAL A 63 -5.05 -21.44 32.02
N GLU A 64 -5.97 -21.11 32.93
CA GLU A 64 -6.08 -21.79 34.23
C GLU A 64 -6.37 -23.29 34.08
N ILE A 65 -7.35 -23.64 33.24
CA ILE A 65 -7.75 -25.03 33.06
C ILE A 65 -6.67 -25.82 32.33
N PHE A 66 -6.05 -25.29 31.28
CA PHE A 66 -4.95 -25.97 30.60
C PHE A 66 -3.76 -26.22 31.54
N GLY A 67 -3.41 -25.24 32.38
CA GLY A 67 -2.38 -25.39 33.41
C GLY A 67 -2.71 -26.48 34.42
N GLN A 68 -3.95 -26.52 34.92
CA GLN A 68 -4.42 -27.57 35.85
C GLN A 68 -4.39 -28.98 35.22
N LEU A 69 -4.64 -29.08 33.92
CA LEU A 69 -4.61 -30.34 33.17
C LEU A 69 -3.20 -30.75 32.71
N GLY A 70 -2.20 -29.88 32.88
CA GLY A 70 -0.84 -30.12 32.37
C GLY A 70 -0.74 -30.06 30.84
N MET A 71 -1.69 -29.43 30.17
CA MET A 71 -1.72 -29.23 28.72
C MET A 71 -0.83 -28.04 28.34
N ARG A 72 0.50 -28.23 28.45
CA ARG A 72 1.51 -27.15 28.38
C ARG A 72 1.53 -26.39 27.06
N LEU A 73 1.34 -27.08 25.93
CA LEU A 73 1.33 -26.46 24.62
C LEU A 73 0.10 -25.53 24.46
N GLU A 74 -1.07 -26.00 24.90
CA GLU A 74 -2.32 -25.25 24.87
C GLU A 74 -2.31 -24.10 25.87
N GLU A 75 -1.71 -24.29 27.04
CA GLU A 75 -1.44 -23.24 28.02
C GLU A 75 -0.61 -22.12 27.37
N ALA A 76 0.52 -22.43 26.73
CA ALA A 76 1.39 -21.45 26.06
C ALA A 76 0.67 -20.69 24.93
N LYS A 77 -0.15 -21.38 24.13
CA LYS A 77 -0.99 -20.75 23.10
C LYS A 77 -2.03 -19.79 23.71
N ALA A 78 -2.66 -20.19 24.81
CA ALA A 78 -3.61 -19.35 25.53
C ALA A 78 -2.94 -18.13 26.18
N LEU A 79 -1.72 -18.30 26.74
CA LEU A 79 -0.89 -17.21 27.26
C LEU A 79 -0.57 -16.18 26.18
N THR A 80 -0.18 -16.63 24.98
CA THR A 80 0.10 -15.74 23.83
C THR A 80 -1.13 -14.88 23.50
N MET A 81 -2.31 -15.49 23.38
CA MET A 81 -3.55 -14.75 23.09
C MET A 81 -3.97 -13.83 24.24
N GLN A 82 -3.72 -14.22 25.49
CA GLN A 82 -3.95 -13.35 26.65
C GLN A 82 -2.99 -12.14 26.64
N GLY A 83 -1.73 -12.33 26.22
CA GLY A 83 -0.77 -11.25 25.99
C GLY A 83 -1.26 -10.26 24.94
N VAL A 84 -1.75 -10.75 23.79
CA VAL A 84 -2.36 -9.91 22.74
C VAL A 84 -3.54 -9.11 23.31
N ALA A 85 -4.43 -9.77 24.06
CA ALA A 85 -5.57 -9.13 24.70
C ALA A 85 -5.16 -8.03 25.69
N PHE A 86 -4.09 -8.26 26.46
CA PHE A 86 -3.57 -7.24 27.37
C PHE A 86 -2.95 -6.06 26.64
N ARG A 87 -2.21 -6.29 25.56
CA ARG A 87 -1.65 -5.22 24.73
C ARG A 87 -2.74 -4.35 24.12
N GLU A 88 -3.78 -4.96 23.53
CA GLU A 88 -4.94 -4.23 23.01
C GLU A 88 -5.71 -3.45 24.08
N ALA A 89 -5.72 -3.95 25.32
CA ALA A 89 -6.28 -3.24 26.48
C ALA A 89 -5.38 -2.12 27.04
N GLY A 90 -4.20 -1.87 26.44
CA GLY A 90 -3.20 -0.92 26.93
C GLY A 90 -2.49 -1.38 28.22
N ARG A 91 -2.62 -2.65 28.60
CA ARG A 91 -2.00 -3.24 29.79
C ARG A 91 -0.65 -3.86 29.44
N ILE A 92 0.27 -2.99 29.01
CA ILE A 92 1.55 -3.34 28.39
C ILE A 92 2.40 -4.26 29.28
N GLU A 93 2.50 -3.98 30.59
CA GLU A 93 3.28 -4.80 31.52
C GLU A 93 2.72 -6.22 31.70
N LEU A 94 1.39 -6.37 31.69
CA LEU A 94 0.78 -7.70 31.75
C LEU A 94 0.98 -8.45 30.43
N ALA A 95 0.93 -7.75 29.29
CA ALA A 95 1.21 -8.35 28.00
C ALA A 95 2.63 -8.92 27.93
N ARG A 96 3.63 -8.13 28.39
CA ARG A 96 5.03 -8.55 28.51
C ARG A 96 5.14 -9.87 29.27
N GLN A 97 4.57 -9.93 30.47
CA GLN A 97 4.64 -11.12 31.34
C GLN A 97 4.03 -12.36 30.67
N GLU A 98 2.89 -12.22 29.98
CA GLU A 98 2.29 -13.37 29.29
C GLU A 98 3.12 -13.81 28.07
N PHE A 99 3.71 -12.88 27.31
CA PHE A 99 4.57 -13.22 26.18
C PHE A 99 5.89 -13.86 26.62
N GLU A 100 6.52 -13.38 27.69
CA GLU A 100 7.73 -14.01 28.28
C GLU A 100 7.44 -15.45 28.73
N ARG A 101 6.31 -15.66 29.42
CA ARG A 101 5.88 -17.01 29.85
C ARG A 101 5.60 -17.91 28.65
N ALA A 102 4.92 -17.41 27.62
CA ALA A 102 4.64 -18.18 26.41
C ALA A 102 5.91 -18.55 25.65
N ALA A 103 6.83 -17.59 25.44
CA ALA A 103 8.09 -17.82 24.75
C ALA A 103 8.95 -18.86 25.49
N SER A 104 9.07 -18.76 26.82
CA SER A 104 9.78 -19.76 27.64
C SER A 104 9.14 -21.14 27.52
N ALA A 105 7.81 -21.23 27.58
CA ALA A 105 7.11 -22.51 27.46
C ALA A 105 7.31 -23.14 26.07
N PHE A 106 7.23 -22.36 24.99
CA PHE A 106 7.49 -22.87 23.64
C PHE A 106 8.95 -23.30 23.45
N HIS A 107 9.88 -22.60 24.07
CA HIS A 107 11.29 -23.00 24.09
C HIS A 107 11.48 -24.38 24.75
N GLU A 108 10.92 -24.57 25.95
CA GLU A 108 10.97 -25.85 26.69
C GLU A 108 10.28 -27.00 25.93
N LEU A 109 9.26 -26.69 25.14
CA LEU A 109 8.51 -27.64 24.32
C LEU A 109 9.12 -27.86 22.92
N GLU A 110 10.26 -27.24 22.61
CA GLU A 110 10.92 -27.29 21.31
C GLU A 110 9.97 -26.91 20.15
N GLN A 111 9.19 -25.85 20.35
CA GLN A 111 8.25 -25.28 19.37
C GLN A 111 8.81 -23.96 18.79
N PRO A 112 9.78 -24.01 17.85
CA PRO A 112 10.53 -22.83 17.42
C PRO A 112 9.69 -21.78 16.70
N VAL A 113 8.62 -22.17 16.00
CA VAL A 113 7.76 -21.24 15.26
C VAL A 113 6.88 -20.45 16.23
N GLU A 114 6.31 -21.14 17.22
CA GLU A 114 5.53 -20.53 18.28
C GLU A 114 6.40 -19.69 19.23
N GLU A 115 7.61 -20.13 19.56
CA GLU A 115 8.61 -19.34 20.28
C GLU A 115 8.91 -18.04 19.52
N ALA A 116 9.07 -18.12 18.19
CA ALA A 116 9.31 -16.95 17.35
C ALA A 116 8.15 -15.96 17.38
N ALA A 117 6.90 -16.44 17.27
CA ALA A 117 5.72 -15.61 17.31
C ALA A 117 5.57 -14.88 18.66
N ALA A 118 5.70 -15.61 19.78
CA ALA A 118 5.66 -15.02 21.11
C ALA A 118 6.81 -14.03 21.33
N SER A 119 8.02 -14.32 20.84
CA SER A 119 9.18 -13.41 20.92
C SER A 119 9.01 -12.15 20.07
N TYR A 120 8.35 -12.27 18.90
CA TYR A 120 8.02 -11.12 18.06
C TYR A 120 7.05 -10.18 18.78
N ASP A 121 5.98 -10.73 19.35
CA ASP A 121 5.00 -9.95 20.11
C ASP A 121 5.61 -9.34 21.37
N LEU A 122 6.48 -10.06 22.07
CA LEU A 122 7.27 -9.54 23.18
C LEU A 122 8.10 -8.33 22.74
N GLY A 123 8.78 -8.42 21.59
CA GLY A 123 9.56 -7.31 21.03
C GLY A 123 8.72 -6.05 20.77
N LEU A 124 7.48 -6.21 20.27
CA LEU A 124 6.56 -5.08 20.08
C LEU A 124 6.19 -4.41 21.40
N VAL A 125 5.88 -5.19 22.43
CA VAL A 125 5.51 -4.67 23.75
C VAL A 125 6.69 -3.99 24.43
N LEU A 126 7.88 -4.57 24.39
CA LEU A 126 9.09 -3.96 24.95
C LEU A 126 9.41 -2.63 24.28
N TRP A 127 9.20 -2.52 22.97
CA TRP A 127 9.33 -1.26 22.25
C TRP A 127 8.34 -0.20 22.75
N GLU A 128 7.07 -0.57 22.94
CA GLU A 128 6.03 0.32 23.49
C GLU A 128 6.36 0.78 24.93
N GLN A 129 7.12 0.00 25.70
CA GLN A 129 7.62 0.37 27.03
C GLN A 129 8.84 1.29 27.00
N GLY A 130 9.51 1.42 25.85
CA GLY A 130 10.78 2.14 25.71
C GLY A 130 12.02 1.28 26.02
N ASP A 131 11.86 -0.02 26.22
CA ASP A 131 12.95 -0.98 26.47
C ASP A 131 13.61 -1.42 25.15
N ALA A 132 14.17 -0.45 24.42
CA ALA A 132 14.66 -0.61 23.06
C ALA A 132 15.66 -1.77 22.89
N ALA A 133 16.57 -1.97 23.85
CA ALA A 133 17.57 -3.03 23.77
C ALA A 133 16.94 -4.43 23.87
N GLU A 134 16.04 -4.64 24.84
CA GLU A 134 15.34 -5.92 25.00
C GLU A 134 14.40 -6.19 23.81
N ALA A 135 13.75 -5.16 23.28
CA ALA A 135 12.93 -5.27 22.08
C ALA A 135 13.74 -5.77 20.86
N GLN A 136 14.92 -5.20 20.65
CA GLN A 136 15.82 -5.62 19.57
C GLN A 136 16.26 -7.08 19.72
N ASP A 137 16.56 -7.51 20.94
CA ASP A 137 16.95 -8.90 21.24
C ASP A 137 15.81 -9.88 20.99
N ALA A 138 14.59 -9.56 21.44
CA ALA A 138 13.40 -10.38 21.24
C ALA A 138 13.04 -10.51 19.75
N MET A 139 13.07 -9.41 19.00
CA MET A 139 12.82 -9.43 17.55
C MET A 139 13.92 -10.19 16.79
N ARG A 140 15.19 -10.10 17.23
CA ARG A 140 16.31 -10.81 16.58
C ARG A 140 16.13 -12.32 16.76
N ARG A 141 15.78 -12.72 17.98
CA ARG A 141 15.46 -14.11 18.31
C ARG A 141 14.31 -14.64 17.44
N ALA A 142 13.23 -13.86 17.32
CA ALA A 142 12.09 -14.22 16.47
C ALA A 142 12.50 -14.39 15.00
N GLY A 143 13.23 -13.41 14.45
CA GLY A 143 13.72 -13.44 13.07
C GLY A 143 14.58 -14.68 12.78
N GLU A 144 15.55 -14.98 13.64
CA GLU A 144 16.41 -16.16 13.50
C GLU A 144 15.62 -17.48 13.52
N LEU A 145 14.63 -17.59 14.41
CA LEU A 145 13.79 -18.78 14.50
C LEU A 145 12.90 -18.96 13.26
N PHE A 146 12.23 -17.89 12.82
CA PHE A 146 11.44 -17.94 11.59
C PHE A 146 12.29 -18.29 10.37
N LEU A 147 13.50 -17.73 10.25
CA LEU A 147 14.43 -18.07 9.16
C LEU A 147 14.80 -19.55 9.17
N ARG A 148 15.18 -20.10 10.33
CA ARG A 148 15.53 -21.53 10.47
C ARG A 148 14.35 -22.44 10.12
N ALA A 149 13.13 -22.01 10.42
CA ALA A 149 11.91 -22.74 10.11
C ALA A 149 11.37 -22.50 8.69
N GLY A 150 12.00 -21.64 7.88
CA GLY A 150 11.59 -21.35 6.49
C GLY A 150 10.44 -20.34 6.35
N TYR A 151 10.04 -19.67 7.43
CA TYR A 151 8.99 -18.66 7.46
C TYR A 151 9.55 -17.28 7.05
N LEU A 152 9.91 -17.13 5.77
CA LEU A 152 10.62 -15.97 5.25
C LEU A 152 9.84 -14.65 5.42
N ALA A 153 8.52 -14.65 5.24
CA ALA A 153 7.69 -13.45 5.40
C ALA A 153 7.73 -12.94 6.86
N GLN A 154 7.58 -13.85 7.82
CA GLN A 154 7.61 -13.54 9.26
C GLN A 154 8.99 -13.06 9.69
N ALA A 155 10.06 -13.70 9.19
CA ALA A 155 11.43 -13.23 9.40
C ALA A 155 11.64 -11.82 8.83
N GLY A 156 11.12 -11.55 7.63
CA GLY A 156 11.15 -10.23 7.02
C GLY A 156 10.39 -9.19 7.86
N SER A 157 9.25 -9.55 8.45
CA SER A 157 8.52 -8.68 9.36
C SER A 157 9.33 -8.36 10.62
N ALA A 158 9.98 -9.34 11.24
CA ALA A 158 10.85 -9.13 12.40
C ALA A 158 11.99 -8.15 12.07
N ALA A 159 12.71 -8.36 10.96
CA ALA A 159 13.78 -7.46 10.52
C ALA A 159 13.25 -6.04 10.20
N ARG A 160 12.03 -5.94 9.62
CA ARG A 160 11.40 -4.65 9.32
C ARG A 160 11.08 -3.88 10.60
N GLU A 161 10.51 -4.52 11.61
CA GLU A 161 10.18 -3.85 12.87
C GLU A 161 11.45 -3.35 13.58
N GLN A 162 12.51 -4.16 13.61
CA GLN A 162 13.80 -3.74 14.14
C GLN A 162 14.36 -2.52 13.41
N GLY A 163 14.37 -2.56 12.08
CA GLY A 163 14.85 -1.45 11.26
C GLY A 163 14.00 -0.20 11.43
N THR A 164 12.67 -0.35 11.54
CA THR A 164 11.75 0.78 11.75
C THR A 164 11.96 1.40 13.14
N ALA A 165 12.14 0.58 14.17
CA ALA A 165 12.46 1.02 15.52
C ALA A 165 13.76 1.85 15.57
N LEU A 166 14.84 1.35 14.95
CA LEU A 166 16.11 2.09 14.84
C LEU A 166 15.92 3.41 14.08
N LEU A 167 15.16 3.40 12.99
CA LEU A 167 14.86 4.62 12.23
C LEU A 167 14.13 5.65 13.09
N THR A 168 13.13 5.24 13.88
CA THR A 168 12.41 6.14 14.79
C THR A 168 13.27 6.67 15.93
N SER A 169 14.32 5.94 16.34
CA SER A 169 15.35 6.41 17.27
C SER A 169 16.41 7.31 16.63
N GLY A 170 16.32 7.60 15.33
CA GLY A 170 17.29 8.42 14.60
C GLY A 170 18.54 7.66 14.13
N GLU A 171 18.57 6.34 14.28
CA GLU A 171 19.70 5.48 13.90
C GLU A 171 19.52 4.95 12.46
N ALA A 172 19.32 5.85 11.51
CA ALA A 172 19.01 5.50 10.11
C ALA A 172 20.08 4.58 9.47
N GLY A 173 21.36 4.82 9.76
CA GLY A 173 22.46 3.98 9.26
C GLY A 173 22.37 2.52 9.71
N SER A 174 21.97 2.28 10.97
CA SER A 174 21.78 0.93 11.54
C SER A 174 20.49 0.27 11.02
N ALA A 175 19.48 1.06 10.66
CA ALA A 175 18.22 0.57 10.10
C ALA A 175 18.38 0.03 8.67
N LEU A 176 19.22 0.66 7.83
CA LEU A 176 19.41 0.31 6.42
C LEU A 176 19.67 -1.19 6.14
N PRO A 177 20.63 -1.87 6.80
CA PRO A 177 20.88 -3.29 6.53
C PRO A 177 19.66 -4.17 6.85
N LEU A 178 18.97 -3.90 7.96
CA LEU A 178 17.78 -4.66 8.39
C LEU A 178 16.60 -4.45 7.45
N LEU A 179 16.35 -3.22 7.01
CA LEU A 179 15.27 -2.90 6.08
C LEU A 179 15.53 -3.47 4.68
N ARG A 180 16.80 -3.54 4.26
CA ARG A 180 17.19 -4.22 3.02
C ARG A 180 16.98 -5.72 3.10
N GLU A 181 17.35 -6.33 4.24
CA GLU A 181 17.09 -7.74 4.50
C GLU A 181 15.58 -8.03 4.51
N ALA A 182 14.79 -7.23 5.21
CA ALA A 182 13.33 -7.34 5.24
C ALA A 182 12.69 -7.32 3.85
N ALA A 183 13.08 -6.36 3.00
CA ALA A 183 12.58 -6.26 1.63
C ALA A 183 12.98 -7.49 0.78
N SER A 184 14.21 -7.99 0.95
CA SER A 184 14.71 -9.20 0.27
C SER A 184 13.94 -10.45 0.70
N LEU A 185 13.69 -10.61 2.00
CA LEU A 185 12.95 -11.74 2.55
C LEU A 185 11.49 -11.72 2.10
N ALA A 186 10.83 -10.57 2.14
CA ALA A 186 9.44 -10.43 1.68
C ALA A 186 9.31 -10.74 0.17
N GLU A 187 10.24 -10.26 -0.66
CA GLU A 187 10.25 -10.60 -2.09
C GLU A 187 10.41 -12.11 -2.33
N ARG A 188 11.37 -12.75 -1.64
CA ARG A 188 11.59 -14.21 -1.74
C ARG A 188 10.39 -15.02 -1.25
N ALA A 189 9.62 -14.47 -0.31
CA ALA A 189 8.39 -15.08 0.19
C ALA A 189 7.17 -14.86 -0.73
N GLY A 190 7.27 -13.96 -1.73
CA GLY A 190 6.10 -13.49 -2.49
C GLY A 190 5.15 -12.62 -1.69
N ASP A 191 5.59 -12.09 -0.54
CA ASP A 191 4.80 -11.21 0.33
C ASP A 191 4.87 -9.76 -0.18
N LEU A 192 4.02 -9.44 -1.16
CA LEU A 192 3.92 -8.08 -1.71
C LEU A 192 3.58 -7.03 -0.62
N PRO A 193 2.63 -7.27 0.29
CA PRO A 193 2.42 -6.40 1.45
C PRO A 193 3.67 -6.10 2.28
N GLY A 194 4.40 -7.13 2.68
CA GLY A 194 5.64 -7.00 3.45
C GLY A 194 6.73 -6.29 2.66
N LEU A 195 6.84 -6.56 1.36
CA LEU A 195 7.80 -5.90 0.47
C LEU A 195 7.52 -4.40 0.40
N GLY A 196 6.27 -3.99 0.21
CA GLY A 196 5.89 -2.59 0.16
C GLY A 196 6.20 -1.86 1.47
N ALA A 197 5.88 -2.49 2.61
CA ALA A 197 6.14 -1.90 3.92
C ALA A 197 7.64 -1.75 4.20
N ALA A 198 8.43 -2.80 3.93
CA ALA A 198 9.88 -2.78 4.12
C ALA A 198 10.57 -1.79 3.16
N ALA A 199 10.16 -1.75 1.89
CA ALA A 199 10.71 -0.83 0.91
C ALA A 199 10.35 0.64 1.23
N ASN A 200 9.15 0.90 1.76
CA ASN A 200 8.78 2.24 2.22
C ASN A 200 9.66 2.70 3.39
N ALA A 201 9.82 1.86 4.42
CA ALA A 201 10.69 2.15 5.55
C ALA A 201 12.16 2.32 5.11
N LEU A 202 12.65 1.49 4.19
CA LEU A 202 13.99 1.61 3.61
C LEU A 202 14.16 2.97 2.91
N GLY A 203 13.15 3.39 2.16
CA GLY A 203 13.11 4.71 1.53
C GLY A 203 13.21 5.86 2.52
N LEU A 204 12.43 5.81 3.60
CA LEU A 204 12.49 6.80 4.67
C LEU A 204 13.86 6.82 5.37
N ALA A 205 14.48 5.66 5.59
CA ALA A 205 15.84 5.57 6.15
C ALA A 205 16.90 6.19 5.23
N HIS A 206 16.75 6.02 3.92
CA HIS A 206 17.62 6.70 2.94
C HIS A 206 17.41 8.22 2.94
N LEU A 207 16.17 8.71 3.04
CA LEU A 207 15.90 10.16 3.19
C LEU A 207 16.51 10.73 4.47
N ALA A 208 16.39 10.02 5.59
CA ALA A 208 17.00 10.42 6.86
C ALA A 208 18.55 10.42 6.81
N SER A 209 19.13 9.67 5.87
CA SER A 209 20.58 9.58 5.64
C SER A 209 21.06 10.47 4.48
N ASP A 210 20.19 11.34 3.93
CA ASP A 210 20.46 12.23 2.79
C ASP A 210 20.85 11.49 1.47
N ASP A 211 20.45 10.23 1.33
CA ASP A 211 20.63 9.43 0.11
C ASP A 211 19.33 9.40 -0.72
N SER A 212 18.98 10.55 -1.30
CA SER A 212 17.73 10.69 -2.05
C SER A 212 17.67 9.80 -3.28
N ALA A 213 18.81 9.45 -3.88
CA ALA A 213 18.87 8.56 -5.04
C ALA A 213 18.42 7.13 -4.68
N ALA A 214 18.96 6.56 -3.59
CA ALA A 214 18.52 5.27 -3.11
C ALA A 214 17.09 5.31 -2.55
N ALA A 215 16.67 6.44 -1.95
CA ALA A 215 15.30 6.63 -1.50
C ALA A 215 14.30 6.53 -2.66
N VAL A 216 14.57 7.18 -3.80
CA VAL A 216 13.72 7.08 -5.00
C VAL A 216 13.57 5.63 -5.45
N VAL A 217 14.65 4.84 -5.44
CA VAL A 217 14.60 3.42 -5.83
C VAL A 217 13.74 2.61 -4.86
N ALA A 218 13.96 2.75 -3.55
CA ALA A 218 13.23 2.01 -2.53
C ALA A 218 11.74 2.38 -2.53
N LEU A 219 11.41 3.67 -2.65
CA LEU A 219 10.02 4.15 -2.65
C LEU A 219 9.29 3.81 -3.95
N SER A 220 9.99 3.81 -5.10
CA SER A 220 9.41 3.30 -6.36
C SER A 220 9.05 1.81 -6.25
N ARG A 221 9.90 1.04 -5.56
CA ARG A 221 9.62 -0.37 -5.27
C ARG A 221 8.43 -0.54 -4.33
N ALA A 222 8.29 0.33 -3.33
CA ALA A 222 7.13 0.34 -2.44
C ALA A 222 5.82 0.63 -3.20
N VAL A 223 5.82 1.64 -4.09
CA VAL A 223 4.68 1.97 -4.96
C VAL A 223 4.27 0.77 -5.83
N GLY A 224 5.25 0.04 -6.39
CA GLY A 224 4.99 -1.17 -7.18
C GLY A 224 4.41 -2.34 -6.37
N ALA A 225 4.78 -2.45 -5.08
CA ALA A 225 4.29 -3.49 -4.17
C ALA A 225 2.92 -3.17 -3.53
N PHE A 226 2.46 -1.93 -3.65
CA PHE A 226 1.12 -1.49 -3.23
C PHE A 226 0.27 -1.13 -4.46
N PRO A 227 -0.39 -2.09 -5.12
CA PRO A 227 -1.24 -1.78 -6.27
C PRO A 227 -2.37 -0.81 -5.88
N ARG A 228 -2.53 0.26 -6.65
CA ARG A 228 -3.55 1.31 -6.45
C ARG A 228 -4.96 0.74 -6.25
N SER A 229 -5.34 -0.31 -6.97
CA SER A 229 -6.67 -0.92 -6.91
C SER A 229 -6.94 -1.75 -5.66
N MET A 230 -5.89 -2.23 -4.99
CA MET A 230 -6.01 -3.13 -3.83
C MET A 230 -5.65 -2.41 -2.52
N ARG A 231 -4.69 -1.49 -2.57
CA ARG A 231 -4.10 -0.81 -1.40
C ARG A 231 -3.94 0.70 -1.65
N PRO A 232 -5.05 1.42 -1.90
CA PRO A 232 -4.99 2.83 -2.31
C PRO A 232 -4.36 3.74 -1.25
N ALA A 233 -4.59 3.47 0.04
CA ALA A 233 -4.02 4.26 1.13
C ALA A 233 -2.49 4.13 1.22
N GLU A 234 -1.97 2.89 1.17
CA GLU A 234 -0.54 2.62 1.21
C GLU A 234 0.16 3.06 -0.08
N HIS A 235 -0.53 2.93 -1.23
CA HIS A 235 -0.06 3.48 -2.50
C HIS A 235 0.08 5.01 -2.42
N ALA A 236 -0.89 5.71 -1.83
CA ALA A 236 -0.84 7.17 -1.63
C ALA A 236 0.31 7.58 -0.70
N MET A 237 0.47 6.87 0.42
CA MET A 237 1.57 7.08 1.36
C MET A 237 2.93 6.92 0.67
N ALA A 238 3.13 5.80 -0.04
CA ALA A 238 4.39 5.53 -0.74
C ALA A 238 4.68 6.58 -1.83
N LYS A 239 3.64 7.06 -2.55
CA LYS A 239 3.78 8.17 -3.49
C LYS A 239 4.13 9.49 -2.82
N SER A 240 3.50 9.83 -1.71
CA SER A 240 3.81 11.06 -0.96
C SER A 240 5.27 11.06 -0.51
N ASN A 241 5.75 9.94 0.04
CA ASN A 241 7.17 9.77 0.39
C ASN A 241 8.08 9.85 -0.84
N LEU A 242 7.70 9.23 -1.97
CA LEU A 242 8.45 9.29 -3.22
C LEU A 242 8.53 10.72 -3.78
N ALA A 243 7.49 11.53 -3.60
CA ALA A 243 7.51 12.94 -3.98
C ALA A 243 8.55 13.72 -3.18
N VAL A 244 8.65 13.48 -1.86
CA VAL A 244 9.70 14.07 -1.00
C VAL A 244 11.08 13.62 -1.46
N ALA A 245 11.25 12.35 -1.82
CA ALA A 245 12.52 11.84 -2.34
C ALA A 245 12.93 12.52 -3.66
N HIS A 246 11.97 12.73 -4.57
CA HIS A 246 12.21 13.49 -5.78
C HIS A 246 12.54 14.95 -5.52
N GLU A 247 11.90 15.59 -4.53
CA GLU A 247 12.21 16.96 -4.12
C GLU A 247 13.66 17.08 -3.66
N GLN A 248 14.10 16.23 -2.72
CA GLN A 248 15.47 16.24 -2.21
C GLN A 248 16.51 15.89 -3.30
N ALA A 249 16.14 15.00 -4.23
CA ALA A 249 16.98 14.69 -5.39
C ALA A 249 17.02 15.81 -6.46
N GLY A 250 16.36 16.96 -6.24
CA GLY A 250 16.32 18.08 -7.18
C GLY A 250 15.37 17.91 -8.37
N ASN A 251 14.58 16.83 -8.41
CA ASN A 251 13.66 16.49 -9.49
C ASN A 251 12.29 17.16 -9.30
N GLN A 252 12.24 18.49 -9.30
CA GLN A 252 11.05 19.26 -8.91
C GLN A 252 9.78 18.92 -9.70
N ALA A 253 9.87 18.77 -11.03
CA ALA A 253 8.72 18.42 -11.86
C ALA A 253 8.16 17.03 -11.51
N ARG A 254 9.06 16.07 -11.27
CA ARG A 254 8.68 14.71 -10.83
C ARG A 254 8.07 14.75 -9.43
N ALA A 255 8.64 15.51 -8.50
CA ALA A 255 8.10 15.69 -7.15
C ALA A 255 6.66 16.22 -7.19
N ARG A 256 6.41 17.30 -7.93
CA ARG A 256 5.05 17.86 -8.10
C ARG A 256 4.08 16.88 -8.76
N LEU A 257 4.53 16.16 -9.78
CA LEU A 257 3.70 15.15 -10.45
C LEU A 257 3.30 14.04 -9.47
N THR A 258 4.28 13.45 -8.76
CA THR A 258 4.03 12.37 -7.80
C THR A 258 3.19 12.82 -6.62
N ALA A 259 3.37 14.04 -6.11
CA ALA A 259 2.52 14.59 -5.05
C ALA A 259 1.06 14.78 -5.48
N ARG A 260 0.81 15.26 -6.72
CA ARG A 260 -0.56 15.34 -7.27
C ARG A 260 -1.21 13.96 -7.41
N GLN A 261 -0.43 12.95 -7.79
CA GLN A 261 -0.91 11.57 -7.87
C GLN A 261 -1.26 11.00 -6.48
N ALA A 262 -0.48 11.36 -5.45
CA ALA A 262 -0.79 11.00 -4.06
C ALA A 262 -2.12 11.61 -3.59
N LEU A 263 -2.37 12.89 -3.88
CA LEU A 263 -3.59 13.62 -3.50
C LEU A 263 -4.87 13.13 -4.20
N ALA A 264 -4.73 12.55 -5.39
CA ALA A 264 -5.86 12.07 -6.17
C ALA A 264 -6.36 10.68 -5.74
N LEU A 265 -5.77 10.07 -4.71
CA LEU A 265 -6.14 8.73 -4.25
C LEU A 265 -7.25 8.80 -3.18
N PRO A 266 -8.38 8.11 -3.39
CA PRO A 266 -9.41 8.04 -2.37
C PRO A 266 -8.93 7.24 -1.15
N GLY A 267 -9.28 7.71 0.04
CA GLY A 267 -8.98 6.99 1.30
C GLY A 267 -7.54 7.13 1.80
N ALA A 268 -6.73 8.02 1.23
CA ALA A 268 -5.43 8.33 1.81
C ALA A 268 -5.61 9.07 3.15
N ASP A 269 -4.68 8.81 4.07
CA ASP A 269 -4.66 9.43 5.39
C ASP A 269 -4.58 10.98 5.28
N PRO A 270 -5.34 11.75 6.09
CA PRO A 270 -5.28 13.21 6.07
C PRO A 270 -3.86 13.79 6.22
N GLN A 271 -2.96 13.12 6.94
CA GLN A 271 -1.57 13.51 7.08
C GLN A 271 -0.78 13.31 5.77
N VAL A 272 -1.05 12.22 5.03
CA VAL A 272 -0.47 11.99 3.69
C VAL A 272 -0.91 13.09 2.74
N HIS A 273 -2.19 13.46 2.76
CA HIS A 273 -2.70 14.59 1.98
C HIS A 273 -2.04 15.92 2.39
N ALA A 274 -1.94 16.19 3.70
CA ALA A 274 -1.33 17.42 4.18
C ALA A 274 0.15 17.52 3.76
N GLN A 275 0.91 16.43 3.81
CA GLN A 275 2.30 16.39 3.38
C GLN A 275 2.43 16.67 1.88
N ALA A 276 1.63 15.99 1.04
CA ALA A 276 1.66 16.19 -0.41
C ALA A 276 1.26 17.62 -0.79
N GLN A 277 0.25 18.20 -0.12
CA GLN A 277 -0.16 19.59 -0.34
C GLN A 277 0.94 20.58 0.07
N GLN A 278 1.56 20.41 1.24
CA GLN A 278 2.66 21.26 1.70
C GLN A 278 3.85 21.25 0.73
N LEU A 279 4.16 20.09 0.13
CA LEU A 279 5.20 19.98 -0.90
C LEU A 279 4.82 20.80 -2.13
N LEU A 280 3.58 20.68 -2.62
CA LEU A 280 3.11 21.45 -3.76
C LEU A 280 3.13 22.97 -3.51
N ASP A 281 2.72 23.40 -2.32
CA ASP A 281 2.74 24.80 -1.91
C ASP A 281 4.17 25.35 -1.87
N ARG A 282 5.13 24.53 -1.37
CA ARG A 282 6.55 24.91 -1.29
C ARG A 282 7.21 24.99 -2.67
N LEU A 283 6.93 24.03 -3.56
CA LEU A 283 7.47 23.98 -4.91
C LEU A 283 6.74 24.91 -5.91
N SER A 284 6.07 25.95 -5.39
CA SER A 284 5.28 26.93 -6.15
C SER A 284 5.97 27.33 -7.47
N GLY A 285 5.26 27.12 -8.56
CA GLY A 285 5.75 27.30 -9.93
C GLY A 285 4.72 26.87 -10.96
N ALA A 286 4.99 27.12 -12.25
CA ALA A 286 4.10 26.68 -13.32
C ALA A 286 3.96 25.14 -13.32
N THR A 287 2.78 24.64 -12.96
CA THR A 287 2.46 23.20 -12.92
C THR A 287 2.09 22.65 -14.30
N GLN A 288 1.84 23.55 -15.25
CA GLN A 288 1.62 23.24 -16.66
C GLN A 288 2.95 22.77 -17.28
N GLY A 289 3.02 21.48 -17.59
CA GLY A 289 4.17 20.87 -18.27
C GLY A 289 5.02 19.93 -17.43
N ASP A 290 4.72 19.73 -16.13
CA ASP A 290 5.48 18.77 -15.30
C ASP A 290 5.50 17.37 -15.92
N LEU A 291 4.35 16.89 -16.42
CA LEU A 291 4.26 15.61 -17.12
C LEU A 291 5.25 15.55 -18.28
N HIS A 292 5.30 16.59 -19.12
CA HIS A 292 6.19 16.58 -20.28
C HIS A 292 7.66 16.72 -19.90
N ILE A 293 8.01 17.53 -18.89
CA ILE A 293 9.38 17.59 -18.35
C ILE A 293 9.82 16.21 -17.86
N VAL A 294 8.92 15.50 -17.18
CA VAL A 294 9.15 14.15 -16.69
C VAL A 294 9.32 13.16 -17.84
N LEU A 295 8.47 13.24 -18.87
CA LEU A 295 8.57 12.39 -20.05
C LEU A 295 9.88 12.67 -20.82
N ASP A 296 10.28 13.92 -20.97
CA ASP A 296 11.53 14.32 -21.65
C ASP A 296 12.79 13.76 -20.94
N ALA A 297 12.70 13.48 -19.63
CA ALA A 297 13.77 12.88 -18.83
C ALA A 297 13.77 11.33 -18.83
N GLU A 298 12.79 10.70 -19.47
CA GLU A 298 12.60 9.24 -19.45
C GLU A 298 12.71 8.62 -20.84
N PRO A 299 13.21 7.38 -20.93
CA PRO A 299 13.22 6.63 -22.19
C PRO A 299 11.77 6.40 -22.66
N ARG A 300 11.57 6.40 -23.98
CA ARG A 300 10.23 6.38 -24.62
C ARG A 300 9.39 5.18 -24.22
N GLU A 301 10.01 4.05 -23.91
CA GLU A 301 9.35 2.82 -23.48
C GLU A 301 8.61 2.98 -22.14
N ARG A 302 9.02 3.96 -21.32
CA ARG A 302 8.37 4.26 -20.03
C ARG A 302 7.21 5.26 -20.16
N TRP A 303 7.07 5.92 -21.31
CA TRP A 303 6.06 6.95 -21.50
C TRP A 303 4.62 6.44 -21.30
N PRO A 304 4.20 5.30 -21.87
CA PRO A 304 2.83 4.83 -21.70
C PRO A 304 2.47 4.58 -20.23
N ALA A 305 3.42 4.10 -19.40
CA ALA A 305 3.17 3.87 -17.99
C ALA A 305 2.94 5.19 -17.21
N ILE A 306 3.74 6.22 -17.49
CA ILE A 306 3.61 7.54 -16.86
C ILE A 306 2.31 8.22 -17.34
N VAL A 307 2.02 8.17 -18.64
CA VAL A 307 0.80 8.75 -19.22
C VAL A 307 -0.46 8.04 -18.72
N ARG A 308 -0.43 6.70 -18.55
CA ARG A 308 -1.55 5.92 -18.01
C ARG A 308 -1.98 6.42 -16.65
N GLU A 309 -1.01 6.67 -15.77
CA GLU A 309 -1.31 7.12 -14.43
C GLU A 309 -1.97 8.51 -14.40
N GLU A 310 -1.49 9.42 -15.26
CA GLU A 310 -2.12 10.72 -15.40
C GLU A 310 -3.50 10.63 -16.06
N ALA A 311 -3.69 9.77 -17.05
CA ALA A 311 -4.98 9.58 -17.69
C ALA A 311 -6.03 9.06 -16.70
N VAL A 312 -5.69 8.08 -15.86
CA VAL A 312 -6.58 7.60 -14.78
C VAL A 312 -6.95 8.75 -13.85
N ARG A 313 -5.97 9.56 -13.43
CA ARG A 313 -6.22 10.74 -12.59
C ARG A 313 -7.15 11.75 -13.28
N TRP A 314 -7.00 11.98 -14.58
CA TRP A 314 -7.87 12.89 -15.34
C TRP A 314 -9.30 12.35 -15.44
N CYS A 315 -9.46 11.02 -15.56
CA CYS A 315 -10.76 10.37 -15.58
C CYS A 315 -11.51 10.50 -14.26
N GLU A 316 -10.79 10.48 -13.13
CA GLU A 316 -11.38 10.62 -11.79
C GLU A 316 -11.59 12.08 -11.37
N ALA A 317 -10.95 13.03 -12.05
CA ALA A 317 -11.04 14.46 -11.75
C ALA A 317 -12.38 15.08 -12.22
N SER A 318 -12.70 16.27 -11.70
CA SER A 318 -13.86 17.03 -12.20
C SER A 318 -13.72 17.35 -13.69
N ALA A 319 -14.84 17.61 -14.37
CA ALA A 319 -14.83 17.94 -15.81
C ALA A 319 -13.94 19.16 -16.13
N ALA A 320 -13.90 20.15 -15.24
CA ALA A 320 -13.07 21.34 -15.39
C ALA A 320 -11.57 21.03 -15.28
N GLU A 321 -11.16 20.27 -14.25
CA GLU A 321 -9.77 19.88 -14.03
C GLU A 321 -9.25 18.96 -15.14
N ARG A 322 -10.09 18.03 -15.59
CA ARG A 322 -9.81 17.15 -16.73
C ARG A 322 -9.59 17.95 -17.99
N SER A 323 -10.49 18.88 -18.32
CA SER A 323 -10.36 19.75 -19.48
C SER A 323 -9.06 20.56 -19.42
N GLN A 324 -8.74 21.15 -18.26
CA GLN A 324 -7.49 21.88 -18.07
C GLN A 324 -6.24 20.99 -18.27
N ALA A 325 -6.26 19.76 -17.73
CA ALA A 325 -5.16 18.83 -17.85
C ALA A 325 -4.95 18.37 -19.30
N VAL A 326 -6.04 18.05 -20.03
CA VAL A 326 -5.98 17.66 -21.44
C VAL A 326 -5.53 18.83 -22.31
N CYS A 327 -5.99 20.06 -22.06
CA CYS A 327 -5.47 21.26 -22.73
C CYS A 327 -3.95 21.38 -22.56
N GLY A 328 -3.45 21.24 -21.33
CA GLY A 328 -2.01 21.26 -21.06
C GLY A 328 -1.24 20.12 -21.75
N PHE A 329 -1.85 18.93 -21.89
CA PHE A 329 -1.26 17.84 -22.68
C PHE A 329 -1.10 18.22 -24.15
N VAL A 330 -2.15 18.79 -24.75
CA VAL A 330 -2.16 19.25 -26.15
C VAL A 330 -1.18 20.41 -26.36
N ASP A 331 -1.09 21.36 -25.43
CA ASP A 331 -0.07 22.42 -25.46
C ASP A 331 1.34 21.82 -25.51
N GLY A 332 1.62 20.85 -24.64
CA GLY A 332 2.92 20.21 -24.59
C GLY A 332 3.24 19.41 -25.85
N LEU A 333 2.24 18.83 -26.52
CA LEU A 333 2.38 18.19 -27.83
C LEU A 333 2.75 19.21 -28.92
N LEU A 334 2.06 20.35 -28.98
CA LEU A 334 2.32 21.42 -29.96
C LEU A 334 3.69 22.07 -29.77
N ASN A 335 4.10 22.25 -28.51
CA ASN A 335 5.37 22.87 -28.13
C ASN A 335 6.58 21.94 -28.29
N ARG A 336 6.37 20.65 -28.62
CA ARG A 336 7.43 19.63 -28.76
C ARG A 336 7.35 18.91 -30.10
N PRO A 337 7.63 19.60 -31.23
CA PRO A 337 7.46 19.01 -32.57
C PRO A 337 8.31 17.74 -32.79
N ALA A 338 9.47 17.62 -32.13
CA ALA A 338 10.32 16.43 -32.24
C ALA A 338 9.79 15.21 -31.46
N ALA A 339 8.89 15.41 -30.50
CA ALA A 339 8.35 14.35 -29.63
C ALA A 339 6.82 14.20 -29.76
N SER A 340 6.17 15.01 -30.59
CA SER A 340 4.71 15.12 -30.69
C SER A 340 4.06 13.80 -31.11
N TYR A 341 4.69 13.05 -32.02
CA TYR A 341 4.22 11.73 -32.44
C TYR A 341 4.29 10.69 -31.31
N ASP A 342 5.42 10.60 -30.61
CA ASP A 342 5.59 9.67 -29.48
C ASP A 342 4.61 10.00 -28.34
N LEU A 343 4.36 11.29 -28.09
CA LEU A 343 3.38 11.76 -27.09
C LEU A 343 1.96 11.35 -27.48
N ALA A 344 1.57 11.60 -28.74
CA ALA A 344 0.27 11.20 -29.26
C ALA A 344 0.07 9.69 -29.20
N GLU A 345 1.05 8.92 -29.66
CA GLU A 345 1.02 7.45 -29.62
C GLU A 345 0.87 6.93 -28.19
N SER A 346 1.62 7.50 -27.23
CA SER A 346 1.51 7.13 -25.82
C SER A 346 0.11 7.37 -25.25
N LEU A 347 -0.51 8.52 -25.55
CA LEU A 347 -1.87 8.82 -25.11
C LEU A 347 -2.91 7.90 -25.77
N LEU A 348 -2.78 7.64 -27.07
CA LEU A 348 -3.70 6.78 -27.82
C LEU A 348 -3.64 5.32 -27.33
N ALA A 349 -2.44 4.81 -27.04
CA ALA A 349 -2.25 3.49 -26.45
C ALA A 349 -3.00 3.39 -25.10
N VAL A 350 -2.86 4.40 -24.25
CA VAL A 350 -3.55 4.47 -22.96
C VAL A 350 -5.06 4.56 -23.12
N LEU A 351 -5.57 5.38 -24.06
CA LEU A 351 -7.01 5.48 -24.33
C LEU A 351 -7.62 4.11 -24.64
N LEU A 352 -6.95 3.29 -25.44
CA LEU A 352 -7.44 1.96 -25.83
C LEU A 352 -7.55 0.98 -24.66
N GLU A 353 -6.85 1.22 -23.56
CA GLU A 353 -6.88 0.42 -22.33
C GLU A 353 -8.01 0.85 -21.37
N LEU A 354 -8.62 2.02 -21.58
CA LEU A 354 -9.63 2.56 -20.67
C LEU A 354 -11.00 1.89 -20.82
N PRO A 355 -11.79 1.81 -19.73
CA PRO A 355 -13.19 1.41 -19.80
C PRO A 355 -14.02 2.36 -20.69
N PRO A 356 -15.18 1.91 -21.23
CA PRO A 356 -15.93 2.65 -22.26
C PRO A 356 -16.30 4.09 -21.89
N GLU A 357 -16.73 4.33 -20.65
CA GLU A 357 -17.14 5.66 -20.18
C GLU A 357 -15.93 6.61 -20.01
N PRO A 358 -14.89 6.28 -19.20
CA PRO A 358 -13.65 7.07 -19.13
C PRO A 358 -12.99 7.32 -20.49
N TYR A 359 -13.04 6.34 -21.40
CA TYR A 359 -12.58 6.47 -22.78
C TYR A 359 -13.32 7.59 -23.53
N GLY A 360 -14.66 7.57 -23.51
CA GLY A 360 -15.49 8.57 -24.17
C GLY A 360 -15.29 9.99 -23.62
N GLU A 361 -15.13 10.10 -22.29
CA GLU A 361 -14.87 11.38 -21.63
C GLU A 361 -13.53 11.99 -22.05
N LEU A 362 -12.46 11.20 -22.09
CA LEU A 362 -11.15 11.71 -22.54
C LEU A 362 -11.10 12.00 -24.03
N VAL A 363 -11.74 11.18 -24.88
CA VAL A 363 -11.86 11.48 -26.32
C VAL A 363 -12.56 12.83 -26.52
N THR A 364 -13.66 13.08 -25.80
CA THR A 364 -14.38 14.34 -25.87
C THR A 364 -13.51 15.51 -25.40
N ALA A 365 -12.79 15.34 -24.29
CA ALA A 365 -11.88 16.37 -23.79
C ALA A 365 -10.75 16.69 -24.79
N ILE A 366 -10.19 15.69 -25.49
CA ILE A 366 -9.14 15.89 -26.51
C ILE A 366 -9.67 16.70 -27.68
N VAL A 367 -10.86 16.38 -28.17
CA VAL A 367 -11.52 17.13 -29.26
C VAL A 367 -11.78 18.58 -28.84
N GLN A 368 -12.37 18.79 -27.66
CA GLN A 368 -12.63 20.13 -27.14
C GLN A 368 -11.34 20.94 -26.95
N ALA A 369 -10.31 20.33 -26.37
CA ALA A 369 -8.99 20.95 -26.20
C ALA A 369 -8.30 21.29 -27.52
N THR A 370 -8.62 20.56 -28.59
CA THR A 370 -8.09 20.82 -29.94
C THR A 370 -8.85 21.97 -30.60
N GLY A 371 -10.17 21.89 -30.71
CA GLY A 371 -10.96 22.92 -31.41
C GLY A 371 -11.07 24.26 -30.68
N GLY A 372 -10.66 24.36 -29.41
CA GLY A 372 -10.54 25.63 -28.69
C GLY A 372 -9.33 26.49 -29.10
N ARG A 373 -8.57 26.08 -30.13
CA ARG A 373 -7.29 26.68 -30.54
C ARG A 373 -7.40 27.40 -31.88
N ALA A 374 -6.34 28.10 -32.28
CA ALA A 374 -6.21 28.61 -33.65
C ALA A 374 -6.30 27.46 -34.67
N GLU A 375 -6.85 27.71 -35.86
CA GLU A 375 -7.09 26.65 -36.85
C GLU A 375 -5.80 25.93 -37.26
N GLU A 376 -4.70 26.67 -37.40
CA GLU A 376 -3.37 26.09 -37.71
C GLU A 376 -2.91 25.09 -36.64
N ASP A 377 -3.05 25.44 -35.36
CA ASP A 377 -2.69 24.53 -34.27
C ASP A 377 -3.65 23.34 -34.17
N SER A 378 -4.94 23.56 -34.42
CA SER A 378 -5.95 22.49 -34.47
C SER A 378 -5.63 21.49 -35.58
N GLU A 379 -5.25 21.97 -36.77
CA GLU A 379 -4.84 21.13 -37.90
C GLU A 379 -3.55 20.37 -37.62
N ARG A 380 -2.57 21.02 -36.98
CA ARG A 380 -1.32 20.36 -36.54
C ARG A 380 -1.60 19.23 -35.55
N VAL A 381 -2.46 19.43 -34.55
CA VAL A 381 -2.85 18.36 -33.59
C VAL A 381 -3.51 17.20 -34.33
N ARG A 382 -4.51 17.47 -35.18
CA ARG A 382 -5.21 16.43 -35.96
C ARG A 382 -4.24 15.62 -36.81
N THR A 383 -3.28 16.29 -37.47
CA THR A 383 -2.27 15.64 -38.32
C THR A 383 -1.35 14.73 -37.51
N VAL A 384 -0.85 15.20 -36.36
CA VAL A 384 0.02 14.40 -35.48
C VAL A 384 -0.72 13.20 -34.92
N VAL A 385 -1.95 13.41 -34.41
CA VAL A 385 -2.76 12.34 -33.83
C VAL A 385 -3.16 11.31 -34.89
N GLY A 386 -3.58 11.74 -36.08
CA GLY A 386 -3.91 10.83 -37.18
C GLY A 386 -2.73 9.95 -37.62
N SER A 387 -1.55 10.57 -37.77
CA SER A 387 -0.33 9.84 -38.09
C SER A 387 0.09 8.86 -36.98
N ALA A 388 -0.08 9.23 -35.71
CA ALA A 388 0.19 8.34 -34.58
C ALA A 388 -0.80 7.16 -34.56
N MET A 389 -2.08 7.41 -34.84
CA MET A 389 -3.10 6.37 -34.95
C MET A 389 -2.76 5.32 -36.03
N ALA A 390 -2.10 5.72 -37.12
CA ALA A 390 -1.74 4.80 -38.21
C ALA A 390 -0.74 3.70 -37.80
N ARG A 391 -0.11 3.80 -36.62
CA ARG A 391 0.79 2.75 -36.07
C ARG A 391 0.04 1.62 -35.36
N PHE A 392 -1.26 1.80 -35.10
CA PHE A 392 -2.09 0.80 -34.41
C PHE A 392 -2.72 -0.18 -35.41
N ALA A 393 -3.12 -1.36 -34.91
CA ALA A 393 -3.82 -2.34 -35.74
C ALA A 393 -5.14 -1.76 -36.28
N ILE A 394 -5.57 -2.18 -37.48
CA ILE A 394 -6.75 -1.63 -38.17
C ILE A 394 -7.99 -1.51 -37.25
N PRO A 395 -8.35 -2.50 -36.40
CA PRO A 395 -9.51 -2.34 -35.52
C PRO A 395 -9.36 -1.23 -34.47
N GLN A 396 -8.14 -1.05 -33.94
CA GLN A 396 -7.83 0.00 -32.96
C GLN A 396 -7.84 1.37 -33.62
N TRP A 397 -7.24 1.49 -34.82
CA TRP A 397 -7.28 2.71 -35.62
C TRP A 397 -8.73 3.10 -35.96
N GLN A 398 -9.55 2.15 -36.42
CA GLN A 398 -10.98 2.40 -36.72
C GLN A 398 -11.74 2.89 -35.49
N ARG A 399 -11.52 2.26 -34.32
CA ARG A 399 -12.14 2.69 -33.06
C ARG A 399 -11.76 4.13 -32.73
N LEU A 400 -10.46 4.45 -32.70
CA LEU A 400 -9.97 5.80 -32.40
C LEU A 400 -10.51 6.85 -33.39
N ALA A 401 -10.43 6.57 -34.69
CA ALA A 401 -10.93 7.47 -35.73
C ALA A 401 -12.44 7.70 -35.60
N SER A 402 -13.21 6.63 -35.40
CA SER A 402 -14.66 6.74 -35.26
C SER A 402 -15.04 7.57 -34.04
N SER A 403 -14.43 7.31 -32.88
CA SER A 403 -14.74 8.03 -31.64
C SER A 403 -14.33 9.51 -31.70
N LEU A 404 -13.14 9.83 -32.24
CA LEU A 404 -12.69 11.22 -32.38
C LEU A 404 -13.58 12.01 -33.35
N ASN A 405 -13.94 11.43 -34.51
CA ASN A 405 -14.82 12.11 -35.46
C ASN A 405 -16.26 12.22 -34.92
N SER A 406 -16.79 11.21 -34.22
CA SER A 406 -18.10 11.33 -33.55
C SER A 406 -18.11 12.44 -32.50
N ALA A 407 -17.06 12.55 -31.68
CA ALA A 407 -16.94 13.62 -30.70
C ALA A 407 -16.77 15.01 -31.35
N ALA A 408 -16.00 15.11 -32.44
CA ALA A 408 -15.85 16.34 -33.21
C ALA A 408 -17.19 16.81 -33.81
N ASN A 409 -17.95 15.90 -34.40
CA ASN A 409 -19.24 16.19 -34.99
C ASN A 409 -20.27 16.63 -33.92
N ALA A 410 -20.26 15.98 -32.74
CA ALA A 410 -21.07 16.40 -31.59
C ALA A 410 -20.68 17.80 -31.06
N ALA A 411 -19.41 18.20 -31.19
CA ALA A 411 -18.91 19.51 -30.79
C ALA A 411 -19.03 20.59 -31.89
N GLY A 412 -19.58 20.26 -33.07
CA GLY A 412 -19.65 21.18 -34.21
C GLY A 412 -18.29 21.54 -34.81
N GLN A 413 -17.28 20.69 -34.61
CA GLN A 413 -15.91 20.85 -35.10
C GLN A 413 -15.70 20.07 -36.41
N PRO A 414 -14.75 20.47 -37.26
CA PRO A 414 -14.45 19.73 -38.49
C PRO A 414 -13.99 18.29 -38.20
N GLU A 415 -14.52 17.35 -38.97
CA GLU A 415 -13.99 15.99 -39.06
C GLU A 415 -12.60 16.00 -39.69
N GLY A 416 -11.81 14.95 -39.48
CA GLY A 416 -10.44 14.90 -40.02
C GLY A 416 -9.42 14.15 -39.16
N TRP A 417 -9.89 13.41 -38.16
CA TRP A 417 -9.04 12.52 -37.36
C TRP A 417 -8.87 11.20 -38.13
N ARG A 418 -7.88 11.14 -39.04
CA ARG A 418 -7.63 10.03 -39.96
C ARG A 418 -6.23 9.47 -39.84
#